data_AF-A0A4Q3ACU9-F1
#
_entry.id   AF-A0A4Q3ACU9-F1
#
_cell.length_a   1.000
_cell.length_b   1.000
_cell.length_c   1.000
_cell.angle_alpha   90.00
_cell.angle_beta   90.00
_cell.angle_gamma   90.00
#
_symmetry.space_group_name_H-M   'P 1'
#
loop_
_entity.id
_entity.type
_entity.pdbx_description
1 polymer ?
#
loop_
_entity_poly.entity_id
_entity_poly.type
_entity_poly.pdbx_seq_one_letter_code
_entity_poly.pdbx_strand_id
1 'polypeptide(L)' 'FLDRLLRIPGLRLERAPDVGWNPLVAGYELRNCRLVVDPV' A
#
# COMPACT_ATOMS: atom_id res chain seq x y z
N PHE A 1 4.24 3.57 8.82
CA PHE A 1 2.81 3.68 8.45
C PHE A 1 2.27 2.34 7.94
N LEU A 2 2.71 1.86 6.78
CA LEU A 2 2.18 0.63 6.15
C LEU A 2 2.22 -0.60 7.06
N ASP A 3 3.32 -0.81 7.80
CA ASP A 3 3.41 -1.90 8.77
C ASP A 3 2.29 -1.85 9.82
N ARG A 4 1.95 -0.67 10.36
CA ARG A 4 0.85 -0.53 11.32
C ARG A 4 -0.52 -0.70 10.67
N LEU A 5 -0.68 -0.24 9.42
CA LEU A 5 -1.91 -0.43 8.65
C LEU A 5 -2.19 -1.92 8.40
N LEU A 6 -1.18 -2.67 7.98
CA LEU A 6 -1.31 -4.10 7.65
C LEU A 6 -1.39 -5.02 8.87
N ARG A 7 -1.29 -4.48 10.08
CA ARG A 7 -1.61 -5.20 11.32
C ARG A 7 -3.09 -5.19 11.67
N ILE A 8 -3.92 -4.43 10.94
CA ILE A 8 -5.37 -4.44 11.16
C ILE A 8 -5.91 -5.83 10.76
N PRO A 9 -6.57 -6.57 11.68
CA PRO A 9 -7.12 -7.88 11.36
C PRO A 9 -8.08 -7.84 10.17
N GLY A 10 -7.93 -8.79 9.26
CA GLY A 10 -8.74 -8.89 8.03
C GLY A 10 -8.33 -7.91 6.92
N LEU A 11 -7.42 -6.97 7.17
CA LEU A 11 -6.89 -6.09 6.12
C LEU A 11 -5.62 -6.68 5.52
N ARG A 12 -5.60 -6.93 4.20
CA ARG A 12 -4.41 -7.42 3.50
C ARG A 12 -4.21 -6.74 2.15
N LEU A 13 -2.98 -6.83 1.65
CA LEU A 13 -2.65 -6.44 0.28
C LEU A 13 -3.18 -7.49 -0.70
N GLU A 14 -4.07 -7.08 -1.58
CA GLU A 14 -4.46 -7.87 -2.75
C GLU A 14 -3.48 -7.63 -3.90
N ARG A 15 -2.95 -6.40 -4.02
CA ARG A 15 -1.91 -6.05 -4.99
C ARG A 15 -0.90 -5.11 -4.34
N ALA A 16 0.38 -5.46 -4.46
CA ALA A 16 1.48 -4.58 -4.09
C ALA A 16 1.46 -3.28 -4.94
N PRO A 17 1.91 -2.15 -4.41
CA PRO A 17 2.04 -0.93 -5.21
C PRO A 17 3.14 -1.04 -6.27
N ASP A 18 3.00 -0.27 -7.33
CA ASP A 18 4.11 0.08 -8.20
C ASP A 18 4.96 1.14 -7.49
N VAL A 19 6.26 0.88 -7.38
CA VAL A 19 7.22 1.80 -6.76
C VAL A 19 7.92 2.58 -7.86
N GLY A 20 7.81 3.90 -7.83
CA GLY A 20 8.48 4.78 -8.79
C GLY A 20 9.11 5.99 -8.11
N TRP A 21 10.19 6.51 -8.68
CA TRP A 21 10.74 7.80 -8.28
C TRP A 21 10.03 8.91 -9.03
N ASN A 22 9.51 9.90 -8.29
CA ASN A 22 8.99 11.13 -8.87
C ASN A 22 9.99 12.27 -8.63
N PRO A 23 10.62 12.82 -9.70
CA PRO A 23 11.62 13.87 -9.58
C PRO A 23 11.06 15.21 -9.11
N LEU A 24 9.75 15.47 -9.29
CA LEU A 24 9.11 16.72 -8.88
C LEU A 24 8.96 16.83 -7.36
N VAL A 25 8.72 15.70 -6.70
CA VAL A 25 8.60 15.63 -5.22
C VAL A 25 9.88 15.11 -4.56
N ALA A 26 10.90 14.82 -5.37
CA ALA A 26 12.16 14.20 -4.94
C ALA A 26 11.93 13.00 -3.99
N GLY A 27 11.02 12.10 -4.38
CA GLY A 27 10.58 11.01 -3.51
C GLY A 27 10.03 9.81 -4.26
N TYR A 28 9.93 8.69 -3.52
CA TYR A 28 9.27 7.48 -4.01
C TYR A 28 7.75 7.60 -3.88
N GLU A 29 7.05 7.27 -4.94
CA GLU A 29 5.61 7.12 -4.96
C GLU A 29 5.23 5.65 -4.99
N LEU A 30 4.17 5.33 -4.26
CA LEU A 30 3.52 4.03 -4.26
C LEU A 30 2.17 4.17 -4.96
N ARG A 31 2.05 3.64 -6.18
CA ARG A 31 0.83 3.76 -7.00
C ARG A 31 0.14 2.41 -7.18
N ASN A 32 -1.16 2.43 -7.48
CA ASN A 32 -1.94 1.22 -7.78
C ASN A 32 -1.87 0.13 -6.70
N CYS A 33 -1.70 0.53 -5.44
CA CYS A 33 -1.84 -0.36 -4.28
C CYS A 33 -3.31 -0.77 -4.14
N ARG A 34 -3.59 -2.06 -3.96
CA ARG A 34 -4.96 -2.53 -3.72
C ARG A 34 -5.03 -3.33 -2.43
N LEU A 35 -5.90 -2.89 -1.54
CA LEU A 35 -6.20 -3.54 -0.26
C LEU A 35 -7.56 -4.22 -0.37
N VAL A 36 -7.70 -5.32 0.37
CA VAL A 36 -8.98 -5.99 0.58
C VAL A 36 -9.21 -6.19 2.07
N VAL A 37 -10.49 -6.22 2.43
CA VAL A 37 -10.96 -6.60 3.75
C VAL A 37 -11.62 -7.96 3.60
N ASP A 38 -11.04 -8.98 4.24
CA ASP A 38 -11.64 -10.30 4.27
C ASP A 38 -12.90 -10.27 5.16
N PRO A 39 -13.97 -11.00 4.79
CA PRO A 39 -15.18 -11.08 5.61
C PRO A 39 -14.90 -11.75 6.95
N VAL A 40 -15.59 -11.29 7.99
CA VAL A 40 -15.53 -11.82 9.37
C VAL A 40 -16.34 -13.10 9.49
#